data_AF-A0A9X8VJ97-F1
#
_entry.id   AF-A0A9X8VJ97-F1
#
_cell.length_a   1.000
_cell.length_b   1.000
_cell.length_c   1.000
_cell.angle_alpha   90.00
_cell.angle_beta   90.00
_cell.angle_gamma   90.00
#
_symmetry.space_group_name_H-M   'P 1'
#
loop_
_entity.id
_entity.type
_entity.pdbx_description
1 polymer ?
#
loop_
_entity_poly.entity_id
_entity_poly.type
_entity_poly.pdbx_seq_one_letter_code
_entity_poly.pdbx_strand_id
1 'polypeptide(L)'
;PRGPQRDLRQLLFFYVSAHKRGQGLGRQLFQLCLRQAAQDGAAGLYVSSIPNKSTVDFYLAQGCRLIEQPDTELFAREPEDIHLVCPCR
;
A
#
# COMPACT_ATOMS: atom_id res chain seq x y z
N PRO A 1 9.07 -0.06 9.84
CA PRO A 1 9.73 0.36 8.58
C PRO A 1 9.91 -0.86 7.67
N ARG A 2 9.70 -0.70 6.36
CA ARG A 2 9.79 -1.77 5.35
C ARG A 2 10.72 -1.34 4.21
N GLY A 3 10.97 -2.24 3.27
CA GLY A 3 11.86 -2.03 2.13
C GLY A 3 13.34 -2.17 2.51
N PRO A 4 14.24 -2.35 1.52
CA PRO A 4 15.67 -2.62 1.76
C PRO A 4 16.36 -1.50 2.56
N GLN A 5 16.01 -0.25 2.29
CA GLN A 5 16.54 0.94 2.97
C GLN A 5 15.84 1.25 4.30
N ARG A 6 14.82 0.47 4.67
CA ARG A 6 13.98 0.66 5.87
C ARG A 6 13.31 2.03 5.95
N ASP A 7 13.05 2.65 4.81
CA ASP A 7 12.49 3.98 4.65
C ASP A 7 11.01 3.97 4.22
N LEU A 8 10.40 2.80 4.01
CA LEU A 8 8.97 2.67 3.71
C LEU A 8 8.14 2.46 4.98
N ARG A 9 6.89 2.94 4.96
CA ARG A 9 5.88 2.69 6.01
C ARG A 9 4.84 1.71 5.51
N GLN A 10 4.56 0.67 6.29
CA GLN A 10 3.53 -0.31 5.90
C GLN A 10 2.14 0.30 6.07
N LEU A 11 1.32 0.22 5.03
CA LEU A 11 -0.11 0.45 5.11
C LEU A 11 -0.78 -0.86 5.55
N LEU A 12 -1.25 -0.91 6.80
CA LEU A 12 -1.83 -2.11 7.41
C LEU A 12 -3.35 -2.19 7.19
N PHE A 13 -4.11 -1.47 8.00
CA PHE A 13 -5.58 -1.50 7.96
C PHE A 13 -6.10 -0.40 7.05
N PHE A 14 -6.49 -0.76 5.83
CA PHE A 14 -7.02 0.17 4.85
C PHE A 14 -8.31 -0.37 4.23
N TYR A 15 -9.45 0.11 4.72
CA TYR A 15 -10.76 -0.36 4.30
C TYR A 15 -11.73 0.81 4.11
N VAL A 16 -12.57 0.68 3.10
CA VAL A 16 -13.74 1.53 2.91
C VAL A 16 -14.98 0.64 2.97
N SER A 17 -15.92 1.01 3.83
CA SER A 17 -17.22 0.35 3.98
C SER A 17 -17.88 0.13 2.64
N ALA A 18 -18.44 -1.06 2.40
CA ALA A 18 -18.97 -1.46 1.10
C ALA A 18 -19.94 -0.43 0.47
N HIS A 19 -20.88 0.08 1.27
CA HIS A 19 -21.87 1.08 0.86
C HIS A 19 -21.30 2.47 0.56
N LYS A 20 -20.00 2.69 0.82
CA LYS A 20 -19.27 3.95 0.54
C LYS A 20 -18.25 3.81 -0.59
N ARG A 21 -18.11 2.62 -1.20
CA ARG A 21 -17.20 2.39 -2.33
C ARG A 21 -17.73 3.09 -3.59
N GLY A 22 -16.86 3.34 -4.55
CA GLY A 22 -17.19 4.05 -5.80
C GLY A 22 -17.35 5.57 -5.67
N GLN A 23 -17.25 6.13 -4.46
CA GLN A 23 -17.42 7.57 -4.18
C GLN A 23 -16.10 8.33 -4.04
N GLY A 24 -14.96 7.73 -4.42
CA GLY A 24 -13.64 8.37 -4.36
C GLY A 24 -12.98 8.43 -2.97
N LEU A 25 -13.66 7.99 -1.91
CA LEU A 25 -13.13 8.03 -0.53
C LEU A 25 -11.82 7.25 -0.36
N GLY A 26 -11.71 6.06 -0.97
CA GLY A 26 -10.49 5.26 -0.91
C GLY A 26 -9.28 6.02 -1.49
N ARG A 27 -9.47 6.71 -2.62
CA ARG A 27 -8.42 7.56 -3.20
C ARG A 27 -8.04 8.69 -2.24
N GLN A 28 -9.01 9.40 -1.67
CA GLN A 28 -8.75 10.50 -0.74
C GLN A 28 -8.00 10.04 0.52
N LEU A 29 -8.44 8.93 1.13
CA LEU A 29 -7.78 8.34 2.29
C LEU A 29 -6.36 7.89 1.97
N PHE A 30 -6.15 7.25 0.82
CA PHE A 30 -4.83 6.80 0.41
C PHE A 30 -3.86 7.98 0.24
N GLN A 31 -4.31 9.08 -0.38
CA GLN A 31 -3.51 10.30 -0.53
C GLN A 31 -3.19 10.96 0.81
N LEU A 32 -4.09 10.88 1.79
CA LEU A 32 -3.81 11.34 3.16
C LEU A 32 -2.72 10.47 3.81
N CYS A 33 -2.81 9.15 3.70
CA CYS A 33 -1.78 8.24 4.20
C CYS A 33 -0.41 8.51 3.56
N LEU A 34 -0.36 8.74 2.25
CA LEU A 34 0.89 9.00 1.54
C LEU A 34 1.53 10.33 1.97
N ARG A 35 0.71 11.38 2.16
CA ARG A 35 1.16 12.66 2.70
C ARG A 35 1.68 12.54 4.13
N GLN A 36 0.99 11.78 4.98
CA GLN A 36 1.44 11.54 6.35
C GLN A 36 2.78 10.79 6.37
N ALA A 37 2.92 9.75 5.54
CA ALA A 37 4.19 9.01 5.44
C ALA A 37 5.35 9.94 5.04
N ALA A 38 5.13 10.87 4.11
CA ALA A 38 6.14 11.87 3.73
C ALA A 38 6.50 12.80 4.89
N GLN A 39 5.50 13.28 5.63
CA GLN A 39 5.70 14.12 6.82
C GLN A 39 6.48 13.39 7.93
N ASP A 40 6.32 12.07 8.02
CA ASP A 40 7.04 11.21 8.95
C ASP A 40 8.46 10.83 8.45
N GLY A 41 8.91 11.41 7.34
CA GLY A 41 10.22 11.19 6.73
C GLY A 41 10.36 9.85 5.99
N ALA A 42 9.26 9.20 5.64
CA ALA A 42 9.28 7.99 4.84
C ALA A 42 9.46 8.30 3.35
N ALA A 43 10.13 7.41 2.63
CA ALA A 43 10.24 7.48 1.18
C ALA A 43 8.93 7.04 0.46
N GLY A 44 8.01 6.39 1.17
CA GLY A 44 6.78 5.88 0.59
C GLY A 44 5.99 4.94 1.49
N LEU A 45 4.92 4.40 0.92
CA LEU A 45 4.10 3.35 1.51
C LEU A 45 4.48 1.97 0.93
N TYR A 46 4.48 0.96 1.79
CA TYR A 46 4.55 -0.46 1.45
C TYR A 46 3.16 -1.09 1.67
N VAL A 47 2.68 -1.86 0.70
CA VAL A 47 1.38 -2.53 0.75
C VAL A 47 1.59 -4.04 0.58
N SER A 48 1.05 -4.82 1.52
CA SER A 48 0.83 -6.26 1.36
C SER A 48 -0.66 -6.44 1.12
N SER A 49 -1.04 -6.79 -0.10
CA SER A 49 -2.44 -6.86 -0.50
C SER A 49 -2.84 -8.29 -0.76
N ILE A 50 -4.02 -8.68 -0.26
CA ILE A 50 -4.67 -9.91 -0.70
C ILE A 50 -4.69 -10.00 -2.24
N PRO A 51 -4.58 -11.21 -2.84
CA PRO A 51 -4.52 -11.43 -4.29
C PRO A 51 -5.89 -11.28 -4.97
N ASN A 52 -6.60 -10.19 -4.66
CA ASN A 52 -7.86 -9.83 -5.29
C ASN A 52 -7.63 -8.76 -6.35
N LYS A 53 -8.03 -9.05 -7.60
CA LYS A 53 -7.86 -8.13 -8.73
C LYS A 53 -8.36 -6.72 -8.46
N SER A 54 -9.57 -6.56 -7.91
CA SER A 54 -10.13 -5.22 -7.66
C SER A 54 -9.33 -4.44 -6.62
N THR A 55 -8.79 -5.13 -5.60
CA THR A 55 -7.95 -4.50 -4.57
C THR A 55 -6.59 -4.10 -5.14
N VAL A 56 -5.95 -4.98 -5.90
CA VAL A 56 -4.66 -4.71 -6.54
C VAL A 56 -4.79 -3.58 -7.56
N ASP A 57 -5.80 -3.63 -8.44
CA ASP A 57 -6.07 -2.60 -9.44
C ASP A 57 -6.33 -1.23 -8.77
N PHE A 58 -6.98 -1.20 -7.60
CA PHE A 58 -7.13 0.04 -6.83
C PHE A 58 -5.78 0.66 -6.44
N TYR A 59 -4.85 -0.13 -5.92
CA TYR A 59 -3.52 0.34 -5.53
C TYR A 59 -2.70 0.78 -6.75
N LEU A 60 -2.72 0.00 -7.83
CA LEU A 60 -2.06 0.38 -9.09
C LEU A 60 -2.58 1.72 -9.62
N ALA A 61 -3.90 1.97 -9.54
CA ALA A 61 -4.49 3.25 -9.92
C ALA A 61 -4.06 4.44 -9.03
N GLN A 62 -3.54 4.19 -7.83
CA GLN A 62 -2.95 5.25 -6.98
C GLN A 62 -1.48 5.52 -7.32
N GLY A 63 -0.89 4.76 -8.25
CA GLY A 63 0.52 4.86 -8.60
C GLY A 63 1.42 3.89 -7.81
N CYS A 64 0.84 2.90 -7.11
CA CYS A 64 1.62 1.79 -6.58
C CYS A 64 2.24 0.98 -7.72
N ARG A 65 3.38 0.34 -7.43
CA ARG A 65 4.08 -0.55 -8.36
C ARG A 65 4.32 -1.88 -7.68
N LEU A 66 4.19 -2.97 -8.43
CA LEU A 66 4.61 -4.29 -7.97
C LEU A 66 6.11 -4.30 -7.70
N ILE A 67 6.53 -5.06 -6.69
CA ILE A 67 7.94 -5.27 -6.39
C ILE A 67 8.30 -6.74 -6.60
N GLU A 68 9.48 -6.98 -7.18
CA GLU A 68 10.01 -8.33 -7.43
C GLU A 68 10.57 -8.97 -6.16
N GLN A 69 10.94 -8.15 -5.18
CA GLN A 69 11.53 -8.59 -3.92
C GLN A 69 10.62 -8.18 -2.75
N PRO A 70 9.66 -9.03 -2.37
CA PRO A 70 8.85 -8.82 -1.18
C PRO A 70 9.66 -8.71 0.12
N ASP A 71 9.08 -8.04 1.11
CA ASP A 71 9.52 -8.12 2.50
C ASP A 71 9.41 -9.57 2.99
N THR A 72 10.54 -10.16 3.39
CA THR A 72 10.64 -11.58 3.76
C THR A 72 9.72 -11.95 4.92
N GLU A 73 9.52 -11.05 5.89
CA GLU A 73 8.67 -11.34 7.05
C GLU A 73 7.19 -11.38 6.65
N LEU A 74 6.76 -10.42 5.82
CA LEU A 74 5.37 -10.37 5.35
C LEU A 74 5.08 -11.53 4.39
N PHE A 75 6.00 -11.81 3.48
CA PHE A 75 5.86 -12.92 2.53
C PHE A 75 5.81 -14.28 3.23
N ALA A 76 6.61 -14.50 4.29
CA ALA A 76 6.56 -15.74 5.05
C ALA A 76 5.23 -15.93 5.80
N ARG A 77 4.57 -14.82 6.20
CA ARG A 77 3.28 -14.85 6.88
C ARG A 77 2.12 -15.10 5.91
N GLU A 78 2.12 -14.41 4.77
CA GLU A 78 1.06 -14.47 3.75
C GLU A 78 1.70 -14.61 2.36
N PRO A 79 2.10 -15.83 1.94
CA PRO A 79 2.86 -16.03 0.70
C PRO A 79 2.10 -15.68 -0.59
N GLU A 80 0.76 -15.61 -0.51
CA GLU A 80 -0.09 -15.28 -1.64
C GLU A 80 -0.34 -13.77 -1.78
N ASP A 81 0.10 -12.96 -0.81
CA ASP A 81 -0.06 -11.51 -0.87
C ASP A 81 0.74 -10.92 -2.04
N ILE A 82 0.10 -9.97 -2.71
CA ILE A 82 0.71 -9.14 -3.73
C ILE A 82 1.34 -7.93 -3.05
N HIS A 83 2.66 -7.82 -3.20
CA HIS A 83 3.43 -6.75 -2.58
C HIS A 83 3.62 -5.57 -3.54
N LEU A 84 3.32 -4.36 -3.05
CA LEU A 84 3.44 -3.12 -3.81
C LEU A 84 4.09 -2.00 -3.01
N VAL A 85 4.65 -1.03 -3.72
CA VAL A 85 5.19 0.22 -3.13
C VAL A 85 4.62 1.45 -3.81
N CYS A 86 4.36 2.51 -3.04
CA CYS A 86 3.97 3.83 -3.54
C CYS A 86 4.92 4.89 -2.99
N PRO A 87 5.79 5.49 -3.83
CA PRO A 87 6.69 6.54 -3.38
C PRO A 87 5.93 7.78 -2.94
N CYS A 88 6.37 8.42 -1.85
CA CYS A 88 5.99 9.79 -1.55
C CYS A 88 6.51 10.68 -2.67
N ARG A 89 5.64 11.50 -3.25
CA ARG A 89 6.04 12.52 -4.24
C ARG A 89 6.27 13.85 -3.56
#